data_AF-E3N5C7-F1
#
_entry.id   AF-E3N5C7-F1
#
_cell.length_a   1.000
_cell.length_b   1.000
_cell.length_c   1.000
_cell.angle_alpha   90.00
_cell.angle_beta   90.00
_cell.angle_gamma   90.00
#
_symmetry.space_group_name_H-M   'P 1'
#
loop_
_entity.id
_entity.type
_entity.pdbx_description
1 polymer ?
#
loop_
_entity_poly.entity_id
_entity_poly.type
_entity_poly.pdbx_seq_one_letter_code
_entity_poly.pdbx_strand_id
1 'polypeptide(L)'
;MSLRDLNRFFSCWLNKTSNHRLEHLSVQSLKNINEDVLLKGLNATRFTEQQAIHFQSIRVVCHPEFTRGFEVRRIDGKLAAITFYTTFGTTYINFDVWS
;
A
#
# COMPACT_ATOMS: atom_id res chain seq x y z
N MET A 1 12.30 8.10 -7.17
CA MET A 1 11.71 8.42 -5.85
C MET A 1 12.32 7.49 -4.81
N SER A 2 12.67 7.96 -3.62
CA SER A 2 13.16 7.07 -2.54
C SER A 2 12.00 6.46 -1.74
N LEU A 3 12.26 5.38 -0.98
CA LEU A 3 11.26 4.81 -0.07
C LEU A 3 10.83 5.80 1.02
N ARG A 4 11.72 6.71 1.43
CA ARG A 4 11.39 7.76 2.40
C ARG A 4 10.45 8.81 1.81
N ASP A 5 10.63 9.16 0.54
CA ASP A 5 9.72 10.08 -0.14
C ASP A 5 8.33 9.47 -0.29
N LEU A 6 8.27 8.18 -0.61
CA LEU A 6 7.00 7.47 -0.72
C LEU A 6 6.31 7.27 0.65
N ASN A 7 7.07 6.95 1.69
CA ASN A 7 6.56 6.94 3.08
C ASN A 7 5.98 8.31 3.47
N ARG A 8 6.68 9.41 3.14
CA ARG A 8 6.20 10.76 3.38
C ARG A 8 4.93 11.05 2.59
N PHE A 9 4.85 10.60 1.34
CA PHE A 9 3.64 10.73 0.52
C PHE A 9 2.44 10.04 1.19
N PHE A 10 2.59 8.79 1.65
CA PHE A 10 1.54 8.06 2.38
C PHE A 10 1.19 8.74 3.70
N SER A 11 2.19 9.21 4.46
CA SER A 11 1.98 9.96 5.70
C SER A 11 1.16 11.22 5.48
N CYS A 12 1.40 11.97 4.39
CA CYS A 12 0.61 13.15 4.05
C CYS A 12 -0.85 12.80 3.74
N TRP A 13 -1.09 11.68 3.06
CA TRP A 13 -2.44 11.18 2.82
C TRP A 13 -3.12 10.79 4.14
N LEU A 14 -2.44 10.01 5.00
CA LEU A 14 -2.98 9.55 6.30
C LEU A 14 -3.32 10.71 7.24
N ASN A 15 -2.53 11.78 7.22
CA ASN A 15 -2.77 12.98 8.03
C ASN A 15 -3.68 14.01 7.34
N LYS A 16 -4.20 13.70 6.15
CA LYS A 16 -5.07 14.58 5.35
C LYS A 16 -4.44 15.96 5.05
N THR A 17 -3.11 16.04 5.05
CA THR A 17 -2.39 17.28 4.75
C THR A 17 -2.17 17.49 3.25
N SER A 18 -2.17 16.40 2.47
CA SER A 18 -2.11 16.45 1.00
C SER A 18 -2.75 15.21 0.37
N ASN A 19 -2.98 15.24 -0.94
CA ASN A 19 -3.47 14.12 -1.76
C ASN A 19 -4.79 13.51 -1.28
N HIS A 20 -5.65 14.28 -0.58
CA HIS A 20 -6.85 13.75 0.08
C HIS A 20 -7.90 13.12 -0.86
N ARG A 21 -7.81 13.38 -2.17
CA ARG A 21 -8.65 12.81 -3.24
C ARG A 21 -8.02 11.60 -3.95
N LEU A 22 -6.80 11.20 -3.55
CA LEU A 22 -6.15 10.04 -4.13
C LEU A 22 -6.97 8.79 -3.78
N GLU A 23 -7.34 8.02 -4.80
CA GLU A 23 -8.04 6.73 -4.66
C GLU A 23 -7.12 5.55 -5.01
N HIS A 24 -6.14 5.76 -5.89
CA HIS A 24 -5.17 4.73 -6.28
C HIS A 24 -3.83 5.36 -6.67
N LEU A 25 -2.73 4.72 -6.28
CA LEU A 25 -1.37 4.98 -6.77
C LEU A 25 -0.63 3.65 -6.96
N SER A 26 0.09 3.52 -8.08
CA SER A 26 1.03 2.41 -8.30
C SER A 26 2.42 2.97 -8.57
N VAL A 27 3.43 2.41 -7.91
CA VAL A 27 4.84 2.78 -8.05
C VAL A 27 5.64 1.55 -8.42
N GLN A 28 6.37 1.64 -9.53
CA GLN A 28 7.30 0.61 -9.98
C GLN A 28 8.70 0.86 -9.39
N SER A 29 9.35 -0.20 -8.94
CA SER A 29 10.74 -0.20 -8.47
C SER A 29 11.52 -1.37 -9.08
N LEU A 30 12.67 -1.08 -9.67
CA LEU A 30 13.63 -2.10 -10.14
C LEU A 30 14.54 -2.61 -9.01
N LYS A 31 14.36 -2.11 -7.79
CA LYS A 31 15.14 -2.46 -6.61
C LYS A 31 14.27 -3.22 -5.62
N ASN A 32 14.88 -4.21 -4.95
CA ASN A 32 14.29 -4.84 -3.78
C ASN A 32 13.92 -3.79 -2.74
N ILE A 33 12.72 -3.92 -2.20
CA ILE A 33 12.13 -2.94 -1.29
C ILE A 33 12.25 -3.45 0.14
N ASN A 34 12.69 -2.58 1.04
CA ASN A 34 12.58 -2.80 2.48
C ASN A 34 11.23 -2.24 2.96
N GLU A 35 10.28 -3.14 3.22
CA GLU A 35 8.93 -2.81 3.69
C GLU A 35 8.96 -2.03 5.01
N ASP A 36 9.84 -2.38 5.94
CA ASP A 36 9.94 -1.71 7.25
C ASP A 36 10.26 -0.23 7.12
N VAL A 37 11.14 0.13 6.16
CA VAL A 37 11.47 1.54 5.87
C VAL A 37 10.26 2.28 5.32
N LEU A 38 9.48 1.64 4.44
CA LEU A 38 8.33 2.26 3.81
C LEU A 38 7.13 2.38 4.76
N LEU A 39 6.94 1.41 5.66
CA LEU A 39 5.79 1.35 6.57
C LEU A 39 6.03 2.07 7.90
N LYS A 40 7.29 2.47 8.17
CA LYS A 40 7.66 3.15 9.42
C LYS A 40 6.76 4.34 9.71
N GLY A 41 6.12 4.34 10.89
CA GLY A 41 5.29 5.44 11.36
C GLY A 41 3.92 5.56 10.68
N LEU A 42 3.55 4.67 9.76
CA LEU A 42 2.23 4.67 9.12
C LEU A 42 1.15 3.97 9.97
N ASN A 43 1.53 3.34 11.08
CA ASN A 43 0.66 2.48 11.88
C ASN A 43 -0.02 1.39 11.02
N ALA A 44 0.75 0.81 10.10
CA ALA A 44 0.26 -0.19 9.16
C ALA A 44 0.05 -1.54 9.85
N THR A 45 -1.11 -2.13 9.67
CA THR A 45 -1.43 -3.47 10.19
C THR A 45 -1.39 -4.47 9.04
N ARG A 46 -0.75 -5.62 9.26
CA ARG A 46 -0.76 -6.68 8.25
C ARG A 46 -2.19 -7.20 8.08
N PHE A 47 -2.59 -7.46 6.84
CA PHE A 47 -3.87 -8.09 6.57
C PHE A 47 -4.00 -9.45 7.27
N THR A 48 -5.20 -9.73 7.78
CA THR A 48 -5.61 -11.11 8.06
C THR A 48 -5.81 -11.87 6.76
N GLU A 49 -5.84 -13.20 6.82
CA GLU A 49 -6.12 -14.03 5.65
C GLU A 49 -7.47 -13.67 5.00
N GLN A 50 -8.50 -13.42 5.81
CA GLN A 50 -9.82 -13.02 5.32
C GLN A 50 -9.78 -11.65 4.62
N GLN A 51 -9.05 -10.67 5.17
CA GLN A 51 -8.86 -9.37 4.52
C GLN A 51 -8.10 -9.48 3.20
N ALA A 52 -7.07 -10.32 3.15
CA ALA A 52 -6.32 -10.58 1.92
C ALA A 52 -7.22 -11.20 0.83
N ILE A 53 -8.02 -12.20 1.17
CA ILE A 53 -9.00 -12.83 0.26
C ILE A 53 -10.04 -11.81 -0.22
N HIS A 54 -10.60 -11.02 0.70
CA HIS A 54 -11.60 -10.01 0.34
C HIS A 54 -11.01 -8.92 -0.58
N PHE A 55 -9.82 -8.43 -0.25
CA PHE A 55 -9.12 -7.44 -1.08
C PHE A 55 -8.87 -7.98 -2.50
N GLN A 56 -8.43 -9.23 -2.63
CA GLN A 56 -8.24 -9.90 -3.92
C GLN A 56 -9.54 -10.09 -4.70
N SER A 57 -10.68 -10.29 -4.04
CA SER A 57 -11.95 -10.47 -4.74
C SER A 57 -12.50 -9.15 -5.31
N ILE A 58 -12.22 -8.01 -4.67
CA ILE A 58 -12.70 -6.69 -5.12
C ILE A 58 -11.72 -5.95 -6.03
N ARG A 59 -10.42 -6.25 -5.93
CA ARG A 59 -9.39 -5.68 -6.79
C ARG A 59 -8.90 -6.81 -7.68
N VAL A 60 -9.16 -6.72 -8.99
CA VAL A 60 -8.67 -7.66 -10.03
C VAL A 60 -7.15 -7.52 -10.16
N VAL A 61 -6.42 -7.78 -9.08
CA VAL A 61 -4.96 -7.84 -9.07
C VAL A 61 -4.64 -9.29 -9.41
N CYS A 62 -4.49 -9.58 -10.70
CA CYS A 62 -4.07 -10.90 -11.20
C CYS A 62 -2.61 -11.22 -10.81
N HIS A 63 -2.33 -11.33 -9.51
CA HIS A 63 -1.00 -11.71 -9.02
C HIS A 63 -1.16 -12.86 -8.00
N PRO A 64 -0.95 -14.12 -8.44
CA PRO A 64 -1.12 -15.31 -7.61
C PRO A 64 -0.18 -15.37 -6.38
N GLU A 65 0.80 -14.47 -6.29
CA GLU A 65 1.74 -14.35 -5.17
C GLU A 65 1.42 -13.18 -4.22
N PHE A 66 0.15 -12.81 -4.08
CA PHE A 66 -0.26 -11.84 -3.08
C PHE A 66 -0.13 -12.43 -1.67
N THR A 67 0.99 -12.14 -0.99
CA THR A 67 1.23 -12.62 0.39
C THR A 67 1.32 -11.50 1.43
N ARG A 68 1.32 -10.23 1.00
CA ARG A 68 1.81 -9.09 1.82
C ARG A 68 1.04 -7.79 1.54
N GLY A 69 -0.20 -7.72 2.01
CA GLY A 69 -0.97 -6.49 2.09
C GLY A 69 -0.97 -5.92 3.51
N PHE A 70 -1.00 -4.60 3.62
CA PHE A 70 -1.12 -3.88 4.89
C PHE A 70 -2.27 -2.88 4.82
N GLU A 71 -3.07 -2.82 5.87
CA GLU A 71 -4.06 -1.77 6.04
C GLU A 71 -3.43 -0.56 6.73
N VAL A 72 -3.80 0.62 6.28
CA VAL A 72 -3.53 1.88 6.96
C VAL A 72 -4.81 2.68 7.05
N ARG A 73 -4.94 3.47 8.12
CA ARG A 73 -6.14 4.26 8.40
C ARG A 73 -5.80 5.74 8.42
N ARG A 74 -6.53 6.51 7.61
CA ARG A 74 -6.48 7.97 7.61
C ARG A 74 -7.10 8.53 8.89
N ILE A 75 -6.71 9.75 9.25
CA ILE A 75 -7.22 10.45 10.45
C ILE A 75 -8.75 10.60 10.48
N ASP A 76 -9.41 10.62 9.31
CA ASP A 76 -10.87 10.68 9.19
C ASP A 76 -11.55 9.30 9.08
N GLY A 77 -10.81 8.21 9.30
CA GLY A 77 -11.32 6.85 9.29
C GLY A 77 -11.29 6.14 7.93
N LYS A 78 -10.96 6.84 6.82
CA LYS A 78 -10.84 6.19 5.51
C LYS A 78 -9.71 5.16 5.52
N LEU A 79 -9.97 3.96 5.00
CA LEU A 79 -9.00 2.87 4.93
C LEU A 79 -8.29 2.85 3.57
N ALA A 80 -7.05 2.41 3.58
CA ALA A 80 -6.29 2.11 2.37
C ALA A 80 -5.43 0.87 2.57
N ALA A 81 -5.18 0.18 1.47
CA ALA A 81 -4.30 -0.96 1.39
C ALA A 81 -2.97 -0.55 0.77
N ILE A 82 -1.86 -0.91 1.40
CA ILE A 82 -0.52 -0.88 0.82
C ILE A 82 -0.16 -2.32 0.45
N THR A 83 0.09 -2.55 -0.84
CA THR A 83 0.35 -3.90 -1.34
C THR A 83 1.65 -3.96 -2.13
N PHE A 84 2.29 -5.12 -2.08
CA PHE A 84 3.55 -5.39 -2.75
C PHE A 84 3.42 -6.63 -3.60
N TYR A 85 3.90 -6.58 -4.83
CA TYR A 85 4.11 -7.78 -5.64
C TYR A 85 5.36 -7.61 -6.49
N THR A 86 5.99 -8.72 -6.85
CA THR A 86 7.16 -8.74 -7.72
C THR A 86 6.87 -9.60 -8.94
N THR A 87 7.17 -9.10 -10.12
CA THR A 87 7.07 -9.85 -11.37
C THR A 87 8.23 -9.48 -12.29
N PHE A 88 8.85 -10.48 -12.92
CA PHE A 88 10.01 -10.30 -13.81
C PHE A 88 11.10 -9.36 -13.24
N GLY A 89 11.44 -9.51 -11.96
CA GLY A 89 12.48 -8.70 -11.30
C GLY A 89 12.08 -7.25 -10.99
N THR A 90 10.80 -6.90 -11.18
CA THR A 90 10.24 -5.59 -10.88
C THR A 90 9.29 -5.70 -9.69
N THR A 91 9.51 -4.88 -8.66
CA THR A 91 8.58 -4.76 -7.54
C THR A 91 7.61 -3.60 -7.78
N TYR A 92 6.33 -3.85 -7.55
CA TYR A 92 5.27 -2.87 -7.59
C TYR A 92 4.75 -2.62 -6.18
N ILE A 93 4.53 -1.35 -5.86
CA ILE A 93 3.90 -0.90 -4.62
C ILE A 93 2.60 -0.21 -5.01
N ASN A 94 1.49 -0.71 -4.50
CA ASN A 94 0.19 -0.06 -4.71
C ASN A 94 -0.32 0.53 -3.40
N PHE A 95 -0.97 1.67 -3.52
CA PHE A 95 -1.74 2.31 -2.48
C PHE A 95 -3.17 2.42 -2.99
N ASP A 96 -4.05 1.60 -2.46
CA ASP A 96 -5.44 1.48 -2.88
C ASP A 96 -6.34 1.93 -1.75
N VAL A 97 -7.08 3.01 -1.96
CA VAL A 97 -8.13 3.37 -1.03
C VAL A 97 -9.25 2.36 -1.18
N TRP A 98 -9.56 1.67 -0.09
CA TRP A 98 -10.55 0.60 -0.07
C TRP A 98 -11.50 0.89 1.09
N SER A 99 -12.77 1.09 0.76
CA SER A 99 -13.84 1.45 1.69
C SER A 99 -14.82 0.31 1.80
#